data_AF-A0A967SGB9-F1
#
_entry.id   AF-A0A967SGB9-F1
#
_cell.length_a   1.000
_cell.length_b   1.000
_cell.length_c   1.000
_cell.angle_alpha   90.00
_cell.angle_beta   90.00
_cell.angle_gamma   90.00
#
_symmetry.space_group_name_H-M   'P 1'
#
loop_
_entity.id
_entity.type
_entity.pdbx_description
1 polymer ?
#
loop_
_entity_poly.entity_id
_entity_poly.type
_entity_poly.pdbx_seq_one_letter_code
_entity_poly.pdbx_strand_id
1 'polypeptide(L)' 'GAQNGLAIGIINIADELHGLQIGLINIARNKETLPVLPLFNYHP' A
#
# COMPACT_ATOMS: atom_id res chain seq x y z
N GLY A 1 -0.27 5.03 9.56
CA GLY A 1 -1.71 4.89 9.88
C GLY A 1 -2.34 3.83 9.00
N ALA A 2 -3.56 3.40 9.34
CA ALA A 2 -4.31 2.41 8.54
C ALA A 2 -4.93 3.05 7.29
N GLN A 3 -4.76 2.42 6.14
CA GLN A 3 -5.39 2.80 4.89
C GLN A 3 -6.49 1.80 4.54
N ASN A 4 -7.70 2.30 4.34
CA ASN A 4 -8.84 1.51 3.90
C ASN A 4 -9.30 1.99 2.52
N GLY A 5 -9.48 1.09 1.57
CA GLY A 5 -9.93 1.37 0.21
C GLY A 5 -8.81 1.76 -0.77
N LEU A 6 -9.15 2.62 -1.73
CA LEU A 6 -8.26 3.00 -2.84
C LEU A 6 -7.39 4.21 -2.47
N ALA A 7 -6.07 4.10 -2.63
CA ALA A 7 -5.14 5.24 -2.56
C ALA A 7 -4.33 5.37 -3.85
N ILE A 8 -4.16 6.60 -4.33
CA ILE A 8 -3.43 6.90 -5.56
C ILE A 8 -2.43 8.02 -5.27
N GLY A 9 -1.15 7.81 -5.61
CA GLY A 9 -0.10 8.80 -5.33
C GLY A 9 1.26 8.39 -5.85
N ILE A 10 2.23 9.30 -5.82
CA ILE A 10 3.63 8.98 -6.16
C ILE A 10 4.23 8.10 -5.05
N ILE A 11 3.93 8.42 -3.80
CA ILE A 11 4.36 7.68 -2.62
C ILE A 11 3.14 7.41 -1.75
N ASN A 12 2.83 6.14 -1.51
CA ASN A 12 1.80 5.69 -0.57
C ASN A 12 2.49 4.97 0.60
N ILE A 13 2.18 5.34 1.84
CA ILE A 13 2.75 4.72 3.05
C ILE A 13 1.61 4.41 4.01
N ALA A 14 1.46 3.14 4.36
CA ALA A 14 0.48 2.66 5.32
C ALA A 14 1.14 1.68 6.31
N ASP A 15 0.72 1.75 7.58
CA ASP A 15 1.14 0.75 8.56
C ASP A 15 0.29 -0.51 8.41
N GLU A 16 -1.02 -0.33 8.17
CA GLU A 16 -1.97 -1.37 7.79
C GLU A 16 -2.65 -0.98 6.48
N LEU A 17 -2.73 -1.92 5.54
CA LEU A 17 -3.39 -1.72 4.25
C LEU A 17 -4.58 -2.66 4.14
N HIS A 18 -5.79 -2.12 3.94
CA HIS A 18 -7.02 -2.86 3.62
C HIS A 18 -7.65 -2.26 2.37
N GLY A 19 -7.10 -2.58 1.20
CA GLY A 19 -7.58 -2.10 -0.09
C GLY A 19 -6.49 -2.12 -1.15
N LEU A 20 -6.52 -1.13 -2.04
CA LEU A 20 -5.61 -1.02 -3.18
C LEU A 20 -4.84 0.30 -3.12
N GLN A 21 -3.51 0.24 -3.16
CA GLN A 21 -2.66 1.39 -3.46
C GLN A 21 -2.22 1.32 -4.91
N ILE A 22 -2.19 2.47 -5.58
CA ILE A 22 -1.65 2.66 -6.92
C ILE A 22 -0.64 3.80 -6.82
N GLY A 23 0.62 3.53 -7.19
CA GLY A 23 1.67 4.52 -7.04
C GLY A 23 3.06 4.03 -7.37
N LEU A 24 3.99 4.95 -7.61
CA LEU A 24 5.38 4.62 -7.94
C LEU A 24 6.07 3.88 -6.78
N ILE A 25 5.80 4.30 -5.54
CA ILE A 25 6.30 3.66 -4.32
C ILE A 25 5.12 3.40 -3.39
N ASN A 26 4.82 2.13 -3.11
CA ASN A 26 3.78 1.72 -2.17
C ASN A 26 4.43 0.97 -1.01
N ILE A 27 4.28 1.49 0.20
CA ILE A 27 4.84 0.92 1.44
C ILE A 27 3.69 0.47 2.33
N ALA A 28 3.65 -0.81 2.67
CA ALA A 28 2.68 -1.40 3.59
C ALA A 28 3.40 -2.27 4.63
N ARG A 29 3.37 -1.89 5.92
CA ARG A 29 4.13 -2.58 6.97
C ARG A 29 3.47 -3.85 7.50
N ASN A 30 2.16 -4.02 7.36
CA ASN A 30 1.48 -5.25 7.76
C ASN A 30 1.56 -6.39 6.72
N LYS A 31 2.31 -6.24 5.62
CA LYS A 31 2.47 -7.30 4.63
C LYS A 31 3.57 -8.28 5.03
N GLU A 32 3.22 -9.58 5.04
CA GLU A 32 4.17 -10.68 5.28
C GLU A 32 5.13 -10.93 4.09
N THR A 33 4.78 -10.47 2.89
CA THR A 33 5.49 -10.83 1.65
C THR A 33 6.54 -9.80 1.25
N LEU A 34 6.14 -8.57 0.92
CA LEU A 34 7.04 -7.50 0.50
C LEU A 34 6.52 -6.15 1.03
N PRO A 35 7.32 -5.43 1.84
CA PRO A 35 6.90 -4.14 2.39
C PRO A 35 6.90 -3.02 1.34
N VAL A 36 7.53 -3.22 0.17
CA VAL A 36 7.56 -2.26 -0.94
C VAL A 36 7.11 -2.94 -2.23
N LEU A 37 6.07 -2.42 -2.87
CA LEU A 37 5.62 -2.87 -4.18
C LEU A 37 5.51 -1.67 -5.14
N PRO A 38 6.23 -1.66 -6.28
CA PRO A 38 6.07 -0.60 -7.27
C PRO A 38 4.74 -0.75 -8.02
N LEU A 39 4.17 0.39 -8.41
CA LEU A 39 2.96 0.55 -9.23
C LEU A 39 1.63 0.19 -8.56
N PHE A 40 1.50 -0.97 -7.93
CA PHE A 40 0.25 -1.38 -7.29
C PHE A 40 0.48 -2.28 -6.08
N ASN A 41 -0.36 -2.14 -5.06
CA ASN A 41 -0.30 -2.93 -3.83
C ASN A 41 -1.72 -3.21 -3.32
N TYR A 42 -2.15 -4.47 -3.38
CA TYR A 42 -3.46 -4.92 -2.89
C TYR A 42 -3.32 -5.76 -1.63
N HIS A 43 -4.16 -5.51 -0.63
CA HIS A 43 -4.32 -6.34 0.56
C HIS A 43 -5.78 -6.27 1.03
N PRO A 44 -6.50 -7.39 1.14
CA PRO A 44 -7.89 -7.41 1.61
C PRO A 44 -8.05 -7.06 3.09
#